data_AF-A0A841TUK4-F1
#
_entry.id   AF-A0A841TUK4-F1
#
_cell.length_a   1.000
_cell.length_b   1.000
_cell.length_c   1.000
_cell.angle_alpha   90.00
_cell.angle_beta   90.00
_cell.angle_gamma   90.00
#
_symmetry.space_group_name_H-M   'P 1'
#
loop_
_entity.id
_entity.type
_entity.pdbx_description
1 polymer ?
#
loop_
_entity_poly.entity_id
_entity_poly.type
_entity_poly.pdbx_seq_one_letter_code
_entity_poly.pdbx_strand_id
1 'polypeptide(L)' 'CAFEIQVNVKGQTGFLFLTKDGRSSLDYMTGNILISISGGLAEDDIIKVADNIG' A
#
# COMPACT_ATOMS: atom_id res chain seq x y z
N CYS A 1 5.58 -14.17 -9.28
CA CYS A 1 5.89 -14.06 -7.84
C CYS A 1 5.51 -12.67 -7.38
N ALA A 2 4.65 -12.57 -6.37
CA ALA A 2 4.40 -11.33 -5.65
C ALA A 2 5.09 -11.42 -4.28
N PHE A 3 5.49 -10.28 -3.74
CA PHE A 3 6.04 -10.14 -2.39
C PHE A 3 5.01 -9.38 -1.56
N GLU A 4 4.73 -9.87 -0.36
CA GLU A 4 3.89 -9.18 0.62
C GLU A 4 4.82 -8.57 1.68
N ILE A 5 4.64 -7.29 1.95
CA ILE A 5 5.44 -6.50 2.89
C ILE A 5 4.48 -5.82 3.84
N GLN A 6 4.67 -6.01 5.13
CA GLN A 6 3.95 -5.26 6.15
C GLN A 6 4.55 -3.85 6.25
N VAL A 7 3.72 -2.82 6.08
CA VAL A 7 4.12 -1.42 6.16
C VAL A 7 3.33 -0.69 7.24
N ASN A 8 3.85 0.44 7.71
CA ASN A 8 3.12 1.33 8.61
C ASN A 8 2.68 2.57 7.83
N VAL A 9 1.36 2.78 7.73
CA VAL A 9 0.76 3.97 7.12
C VAL A 9 0.03 4.72 8.21
N LYS A 10 0.53 5.90 8.60
CA LYS A 10 -0.08 6.75 9.64
C LYS A 10 -0.37 6.03 10.96
N GLY A 11 0.52 5.14 11.39
CA GLY A 11 0.35 4.35 12.61
C GLY A 11 -0.55 3.12 12.45
N GLN A 12 -1.11 2.88 11.26
CA GLN A 12 -1.91 1.70 10.93
C GLN A 12 -1.06 0.67 10.21
N THR A 13 -1.33 -0.60 10.48
CA THR A 13 -0.69 -1.69 9.73
C THR A 13 -1.34 -1.79 8.36
N GLY A 14 -0.52 -1.74 7.31
CA GLY A 14 -0.91 -2.00 5.95
C GLY A 14 -0.15 -3.18 5.35
N PHE A 15 -0.69 -3.73 4.27
CA PHE A 15 -0.10 -4.83 3.52
C PHE A 15 0.15 -4.36 2.09
N LEU A 16 1.43 -4.24 1.75
CA LEU A 16 1.90 -3.89 0.42
C LEU A 16 2.23 -5.17 -0.36
N PHE A 17 1.59 -5.33 -1.50
CA PHE A 17 1.87 -6.37 -2.46
C PHE A 17 2.64 -5.77 -3.64
N LEU A 18 3.82 -6.32 -3.93
CA LEU A 18 4.64 -5.94 -5.07
C LEU A 18 4.79 -7.11 -6.01
N THR A 19 4.57 -6.88 -7.29
CA THR A 19 4.80 -7.88 -8.34
C THR A 19 6.10 -7.57 -9.08
N LYS A 20 6.74 -8.61 -9.63
CA LYS A 20 7.97 -8.44 -10.42
C LYS A 20 7.81 -7.60 -11.68
N ASP A 21 6.59 -7.40 -12.17
CA ASP A 21 6.28 -6.60 -13.36
C ASP A 21 5.95 -5.13 -13.04
N GLY A 22 6.19 -4.69 -11.80
CA GLY A 22 6.06 -3.29 -11.39
C GLY A 22 4.65 -2.88 -10.98
N ARG A 23 3.70 -3.82 -10.88
CA ARG A 23 2.40 -3.56 -10.26
C ARG A 23 2.49 -3.67 -8.75
N SER A 24 1.79 -2.79 -8.07
CA SER A 24 1.70 -2.76 -6.62
C SER A 24 0.25 -2.59 -6.18
N SER A 25 -0.06 -3.14 -5.00
CA SER A 25 -1.29 -2.81 -4.28
C SER A 25 -1.01 -2.66 -2.80
N LEU A 26 -1.64 -1.69 -2.15
CA LEU A 26 -1.48 -1.42 -0.73
C LEU A 26 -2.87 -1.36 -0.09
N ASP A 27 -3.09 -2.24 0.88
CA ASP A 27 -4.32 -2.31 1.66
C ASP A 27 -4.05 -1.93 3.11
N TYR A 28 -4.81 -0.96 3.65
CA TYR A 28 -4.74 -0.59 5.06
C TYR A 28 -6.10 -0.10 5.57
N MET A 29 -6.30 -0.20 6.88
CA MET A 29 -7.50 0.29 7.54
C MET A 29 -7.24 1.69 8.13
N THR A 30 -8.18 2.62 7.94
CA THR A 30 -8.26 3.87 8.71
C THR A 30 -9.63 3.93 9.41
N GLY A 31 -9.63 3.78 10.73
CA GLY A 31 -10.87 3.55 11.49
C GLY A 31 -11.63 2.33 10.96
N ASN A 32 -12.84 2.56 10.44
CA ASN A 32 -13.70 1.52 9.85
C ASN A 32 -13.67 1.48 8.31
N ILE A 33 -12.73 2.20 7.69
CA ILE A 33 -12.62 2.31 6.23
C ILE A 33 -11.45 1.45 5.77
N LEU A 34 -11.71 0.55 4.83
CA LEU A 34 -10.66 -0.14 4.07
C LEU A 34 -10.23 0.75 2.90
N ILE A 35 -8.95 1.12 2.87
CA ILE A 35 -8.34 1.81 1.75
C ILE A 35 -7.50 0.79 0.99
N SER A 36 -7.79 0.66 -0.31
CA SER A 36 -7.01 -0.17 -1.24
C SER A 36 -6.52 0.72 -2.39
N ILE A 37 -5.20 0.78 -2.54
CA ILE A 37 -4.53 1.51 -3.62
C ILE A 37 -3.93 0.46 -4.54
N SER A 38 -4.14 0.57 -5.85
CA SER A 38 -3.56 -0.36 -6.83
C SER A 38 -3.07 0.40 -8.05
N GLY A 39 -1.91 0.04 -8.58
CA GLY A 39 -1.34 0.71 -9.75
C GLY A 39 0.01 0.16 -10.20
N GLY A 40 0.57 0.77 -11.24
CA GLY A 40 1.95 0.54 -11.68
C GLY A 40 2.90 1.49 -10.96
N LEU A 41 2.94 1.42 -9.62
CA LEU A 41 3.73 2.31 -8.78
C LEU A 41 4.86 1.55 -8.10
N ALA A 42 6.01 2.20 -7.95
CA ALA A 42 7.06 1.72 -7.06
C ALA A 42 6.59 1.75 -5.59
N GLU A 43 7.25 0.97 -4.75
CA GLU A 43 6.99 0.89 -3.30
C GLU A 43 6.93 2.28 -2.63
N ASP A 44 7.95 3.11 -2.85
CA ASP A 44 8.01 4.44 -2.25
C ASP A 44 6.87 5.36 -2.70
N ASP A 45 6.39 5.21 -3.93
CA ASP A 45 5.36 6.07 -4.49
C ASP A 45 3.96 5.67 -4.00
N ILE A 46 3.67 4.37 -3.90
CA ILE A 46 2.39 3.91 -3.36
C ILE A 46 2.26 4.23 -1.87
N ILE A 47 3.36 4.18 -1.11
CA ILE A 47 3.40 4.62 0.29
C ILE A 47 3.14 6.13 0.39
N LYS A 48 3.79 6.96 -0.45
CA LYS A 48 3.50 8.40 -0.49
C LYS A 48 2.04 8.70 -0.84
N VAL A 49 1.43 7.94 -1.75
CA VAL A 49 0.00 8.08 -2.05
C VAL A 49 -0.83 7.79 -0.81
N ALA A 50 -0.55 6.70 -0.11
CA ALA A 50 -1.24 6.34 1.13
C ALA A 50 -1.08 7.38 2.24
N ASP A 51 0.12 7.95 2.42
CA ASP A 51 0.38 9.02 3.38
C ASP A 51 -0.39 10.31 3.06
N ASN A 52 -0.75 10.54 1.80
CA ASN A 52 -1.56 11.68 1.40
C ASN A 52 -3.08 11.43 1.49
N ILE A 53 -3.52 10.19 1.71
CA ILE A 53 -4.95 9.87 1.87
C ILE A 53 -5.32 9.96 3.34
N GLY A 54 -6.19 10.92 3.67
CA GLY A 54 -6.69 11.35 4.99
C GLY A 54 -6.60 10.37 6.15
#